data_AF-A0A7X7QAZ0-F1
#
_entry.id   AF-A0A7X7QAZ0-F1
#
_cell.length_a   1.000
_cell.length_b   1.000
_cell.length_c   1.000
_cell.angle_alpha   90.00
_cell.angle_beta   90.00
_cell.angle_gamma   90.00
#
_symmetry.space_group_name_H-M   'P 1'
#
loop_
_entity.id
_entity.type
_entity.pdbx_description
1 polymer ?
#
loop_
_entity_poly.entity_id
_entity_poly.type
_entity_poly.pdbx_seq_one_letter_code
_entity_poly.pdbx_strand_id
1 'polypeptide(L)'
;MSPKRRFLAAMFGGPVDRTPVGNVVSVVTTDLMAAAGVWFPQAHLDAEAMAQLAAAGHEVLGYDTVMPVFSVVQEAAVLGCQVDWGSPSMMPGVRTHPFADDGPVRVPDGWLEAPAIQTVLAAIRWLRAALGERVVIVGKVMGPWSLS
;
A
#
# COMPACT_ATOMS: atom_id res chain seq x y z
N MET A 1 13.59 -21.10 -6.70
CA MET A 1 14.04 -19.98 -5.81
C MET A 1 12.87 -19.45 -4.99
N SER A 2 13.09 -18.82 -3.82
CA SER A 2 12.00 -18.15 -3.09
C SER A 2 11.50 -16.93 -3.89
N PRO A 3 10.23 -16.52 -3.72
CA PRO A 3 9.70 -15.30 -4.35
C PRO A 3 10.60 -14.07 -4.10
N LYS A 4 10.97 -13.84 -2.84
CA LYS A 4 11.87 -12.74 -2.47
C LYS A 4 13.22 -12.80 -3.19
N ARG A 5 13.86 -13.98 -3.21
CA ARG A 5 15.17 -14.15 -3.85
C ARG A 5 15.07 -13.94 -5.36
N ARG A 6 13.99 -14.42 -5.99
CA ARG A 6 13.74 -14.24 -7.43
C ARG A 6 13.56 -12.76 -7.76
N PHE A 7 12.69 -12.06 -7.04
CA PHE A 7 12.39 -10.65 -7.30
C PHE A 7 13.63 -9.76 -7.11
N LEU A 8 14.34 -9.90 -5.99
CA LEU A 8 15.53 -9.09 -5.71
C LEU A 8 16.68 -9.42 -6.67
N ALA A 9 16.92 -10.70 -7.00
CA ALA A 9 17.96 -11.06 -7.96
C ALA A 9 17.72 -10.42 -9.33
N ALA A 10 16.49 -10.51 -9.87
CA ALA A 10 16.16 -9.85 -11.14
C ALA A 10 16.33 -8.33 -11.07
N MET A 11 15.87 -7.69 -9.99
CA MET A 11 15.96 -6.24 -9.81
C MET A 11 17.41 -5.74 -9.82
N PHE A 12 18.35 -6.55 -9.32
CA PHE A 12 19.78 -6.24 -9.32
C PHE A 12 20.55 -6.86 -10.49
N GLY A 13 19.87 -7.38 -11.52
CA GLY A 13 20.50 -7.93 -12.74
C GLY A 13 21.17 -9.30 -12.56
N GLY A 14 20.85 -10.03 -11.49
CA GLY A 14 21.34 -11.38 -11.23
C GLY A 14 20.52 -12.48 -11.92
N PRO A 15 20.99 -13.74 -11.86
CA PRO A 15 20.31 -14.88 -12.46
C PRO A 15 19.03 -15.25 -11.70
N VAL A 16 17.99 -15.64 -12.45
CA VAL A 16 16.70 -16.10 -11.93
C VAL A 16 16.22 -17.39 -12.59
N ASP A 17 15.37 -18.14 -11.88
CA ASP A 17 14.75 -19.38 -12.37
C ASP A 17 13.58 -19.12 -13.34
N ARG A 18 12.91 -17.98 -13.20
CA ARG A 18 11.96 -17.41 -14.17
C ARG A 18 11.87 -15.89 -13.97
N THR A 19 11.31 -15.18 -14.95
CA THR A 19 10.96 -13.76 -14.78
C THR A 19 10.04 -13.59 -13.56
N PRO A 20 10.38 -12.73 -12.58
CA PRO A 20 9.49 -12.45 -11.46
C PRO A 20 8.28 -11.63 -11.90
N VAL A 21 7.16 -11.85 -11.22
CA VAL A 21 5.94 -11.05 -11.39
C VAL A 21 5.66 -10.37 -10.06
N GLY A 22 5.79 -9.05 -10.00
CA GLY A 22 5.56 -8.29 -8.77
C GLY A 22 4.67 -7.08 -9.04
N ASN A 23 4.10 -6.54 -7.97
CA ASN A 23 3.28 -5.36 -8.01
C ASN A 23 3.90 -4.25 -7.17
N VAL A 24 4.12 -3.10 -7.81
CA VAL A 24 4.55 -1.85 -7.18
C VAL A 24 3.40 -0.83 -7.07
N VAL A 25 2.22 -1.25 -7.50
CA VAL A 25 0.94 -0.54 -7.42
C VAL A 25 -0.15 -1.52 -6.99
N SER A 26 -1.36 -1.02 -6.76
CA SER A 26 -2.50 -1.87 -6.39
C SER A 26 -2.80 -2.91 -7.46
N VAL A 27 -2.97 -4.16 -7.05
CA VAL A 27 -3.52 -5.26 -7.87
C VAL A 27 -4.93 -5.64 -7.41
N VAL A 28 -5.51 -4.85 -6.50
CA VAL A 28 -6.78 -5.17 -5.88
C VAL A 28 -7.91 -4.95 -6.88
N THR A 29 -8.70 -5.99 -7.08
CA THR A 29 -9.96 -5.97 -7.81
C THR A 29 -11.10 -6.36 -6.87
N THR A 30 -12.35 -6.16 -7.28
CA THR A 30 -13.52 -6.64 -6.53
C THR A 30 -13.49 -8.16 -6.32
N ASP A 31 -12.98 -8.91 -7.29
CA ASP A 31 -12.87 -10.37 -7.19
C ASP A 31 -11.79 -10.77 -6.20
N LEU A 32 -10.67 -10.05 -6.14
CA LEU A 32 -9.64 -10.29 -5.12
C LEU A 32 -10.13 -9.92 -3.72
N MET A 33 -10.89 -8.83 -3.59
CA MET A 33 -11.57 -8.44 -2.35
C MET A 33 -12.53 -9.53 -1.87
N ALA A 34 -13.36 -10.06 -2.78
CA ALA A 34 -14.26 -11.17 -2.48
C ALA A 34 -13.50 -12.44 -2.07
N ALA A 35 -12.43 -12.80 -2.79
CA ALA A 35 -11.60 -13.96 -2.48
C ALA A 35 -10.88 -13.85 -1.12
N ALA A 36 -10.47 -12.63 -0.75
CA ALA A 36 -9.84 -12.36 0.55
C ALA A 36 -10.86 -12.17 1.69
N GLY A 37 -12.14 -11.96 1.39
CA GLY A 37 -13.15 -11.58 2.37
C GLY A 37 -12.97 -10.16 2.94
N VAL A 38 -12.17 -9.33 2.27
CA VAL A 38 -11.80 -7.98 2.73
C VAL A 38 -12.11 -6.96 1.65
N TRP A 39 -12.81 -5.89 2.01
CA TRP A 39 -13.31 -4.89 1.07
C TRP A 39 -12.77 -3.48 1.34
N PHE A 40 -12.79 -2.63 0.32
CA PHE A 40 -12.71 -1.18 0.52
C PHE A 40 -14.04 -0.64 1.08
N PRO A 41 -14.02 0.44 1.88
CA PRO A 41 -12.85 1.21 2.31
C PRO A 41 -12.12 0.62 3.53
N GLN A 42 -12.61 -0.46 4.13
CA GLN A 42 -12.03 -1.05 5.35
C GLN A 42 -10.52 -1.33 5.19
N ALA A 43 -10.09 -1.91 4.08
CA ALA A 43 -8.68 -2.21 3.83
C ALA A 43 -7.77 -0.97 3.69
N HIS A 44 -8.32 0.25 3.65
CA HIS A 44 -7.54 1.48 3.72
C HIS A 44 -7.34 2.01 5.14
N LEU A 45 -8.20 1.58 6.07
CA LEU A 45 -8.33 2.16 7.40
C LEU A 45 -7.89 1.19 8.51
N ASP A 46 -8.03 -0.11 8.28
CA ASP A 46 -7.68 -1.16 9.22
C ASP A 46 -6.42 -1.92 8.79
N ALA A 47 -5.48 -2.10 9.72
CA ALA A 47 -4.15 -2.62 9.42
C ALA A 47 -4.18 -4.12 9.09
N GLU A 48 -5.03 -4.89 9.76
CA GLU A 48 -5.15 -6.32 9.54
C GLU A 48 -5.84 -6.59 8.20
N ALA A 49 -6.95 -5.92 7.92
CA ALA A 49 -7.63 -5.96 6.63
C ALA A 49 -6.68 -5.57 5.48
N MET A 50 -5.92 -4.48 5.64
CA MET A 50 -4.93 -4.04 4.68
C MET A 50 -3.87 -5.13 4.40
N ALA A 51 -3.37 -5.77 5.46
CA ALA A 51 -2.37 -6.81 5.35
C ALA A 51 -2.92 -8.09 4.71
N GLN A 52 -4.11 -8.55 5.11
CA GLN A 52 -4.78 -9.71 4.53
C GLN A 52 -5.03 -9.53 3.03
N LEU A 53 -5.55 -8.37 2.62
CA LEU A 53 -5.80 -8.09 1.21
C LEU A 53 -4.51 -7.98 0.39
N ALA A 54 -3.43 -7.46 0.99
CA ALA A 54 -2.12 -7.44 0.34
C ALA A 54 -1.53 -8.85 0.19
N ALA A 55 -1.68 -9.71 1.20
CA ALA A 55 -1.24 -11.09 1.17
C ALA A 55 -1.97 -11.90 0.09
N ALA A 56 -3.27 -11.62 -0.13
CA ALA A 56 -4.06 -12.26 -1.19
C ALA A 56 -3.44 -12.07 -2.60
N GLY A 57 -2.74 -10.97 -2.86
CA GLY A 57 -1.99 -10.78 -4.11
C GLY A 57 -0.91 -11.85 -4.33
N HIS A 58 -0.24 -12.29 -3.25
CA HIS A 58 0.71 -13.40 -3.30
C HIS A 58 0.00 -14.76 -3.28
N GLU A 59 -0.94 -14.95 -2.37
CA GLU A 59 -1.54 -16.26 -2.05
C GLU A 59 -2.55 -16.73 -3.11
N VAL A 60 -3.32 -15.81 -3.69
CA VAL A 60 -4.35 -16.11 -4.70
C VAL A 60 -3.79 -15.94 -6.11
N LEU A 61 -3.06 -14.85 -6.37
CA LEU A 61 -2.59 -14.52 -7.72
C LEU A 61 -1.17 -15.02 -8.02
N GLY A 62 -0.40 -15.44 -7.01
CA GLY A 62 0.94 -16.00 -7.19
C GLY A 62 2.06 -14.97 -7.40
N TYR A 63 1.83 -13.69 -7.07
CA TYR A 63 2.84 -12.64 -7.23
C TYR A 63 4.06 -12.88 -6.33
N ASP A 64 5.24 -12.47 -6.78
CA ASP A 64 6.49 -12.61 -6.04
C ASP A 64 6.68 -11.52 -4.96
N THR A 65 5.72 -10.61 -4.84
CA THR A 65 5.68 -9.46 -3.93
C THR A 65 4.30 -9.28 -3.29
N VAL A 66 4.24 -8.49 -2.22
CA VAL A 66 3.01 -7.92 -1.66
C VAL A 66 3.18 -6.42 -1.47
N MET A 67 2.11 -5.64 -1.57
CA MET A 67 2.13 -4.18 -1.40
C MET A 67 0.87 -3.71 -0.68
N PRO A 68 0.94 -3.25 0.58
CA PRO A 68 -0.24 -2.92 1.40
C PRO A 68 -0.87 -1.55 1.11
N VAL A 69 -0.33 -0.73 0.21
CA VAL A 69 -0.81 0.65 0.00
C VAL A 69 -1.59 0.78 -1.31
N PHE A 70 -2.90 0.61 -1.23
CA PHE A 70 -3.76 0.50 -2.43
C PHE A 70 -4.20 1.84 -3.04
N SER A 71 -4.09 2.95 -2.30
CA SER A 71 -4.49 4.30 -2.73
C SER A 71 -3.31 5.28 -2.67
N VAL A 72 -3.58 6.57 -2.86
CA VAL A 72 -2.57 7.64 -2.97
C VAL A 72 -2.80 8.77 -1.95
N VAL A 73 -3.64 8.54 -0.94
CA VAL A 73 -4.24 9.60 -0.11
C VAL A 73 -3.77 9.59 1.34
N GLN A 74 -2.95 8.62 1.74
CA GLN A 74 -2.50 8.44 3.12
C GLN A 74 -1.76 9.69 3.59
N GLU A 75 -0.73 10.11 2.86
CA GLU A 75 0.06 11.30 3.18
C GLU A 75 -0.78 12.58 3.05
N ALA A 76 -1.70 12.65 2.07
CA ALA A 76 -2.61 13.78 1.93
C ALA A 76 -3.51 13.95 3.17
N ALA A 77 -4.03 12.85 3.73
CA ALA A 77 -4.80 12.89 4.97
C ALA A 77 -3.98 13.45 6.14
N VAL A 78 -2.70 13.08 6.23
CA VAL A 78 -1.79 13.61 7.27
C VAL A 78 -1.53 15.10 7.07
N LEU A 79 -1.38 15.53 5.82
CA LEU A 79 -1.17 16.92 5.43
C LEU A 79 -2.42 17.81 5.62
N GLY A 80 -3.52 17.27 6.15
CA GLY A 80 -4.72 18.03 6.50
C GLY A 80 -5.78 18.06 5.40
N CYS A 81 -5.60 17.30 4.31
CA CYS A 81 -6.65 17.14 3.31
C CYS A 81 -7.82 16.33 3.90
N GLN A 82 -9.05 16.76 3.60
CA GLN A 82 -10.22 15.91 3.81
C GLN A 82 -10.19 14.81 2.75
N VAL A 83 -10.27 13.56 3.21
CA VAL A 83 -10.24 12.38 2.33
C VAL A 83 -11.60 11.71 2.37
N ASP A 84 -12.16 11.49 1.18
CA ASP A 84 -13.20 10.50 0.99
C ASP A 84 -12.53 9.15 0.78
N TRP A 85 -12.75 8.20 1.68
CA TRP A 85 -12.15 6.87 1.61
C TRP A 85 -12.82 5.94 0.59
N GLY A 86 -13.86 6.43 -0.10
CA GLY A 86 -14.50 5.72 -1.20
C GLY A 86 -15.41 4.59 -0.74
N SER A 87 -15.54 3.59 -1.60
CA SER A 87 -16.48 2.46 -1.45
C SER A 87 -15.87 1.18 -2.06
N PRO A 88 -16.51 0.01 -1.95
CA PRO A 88 -16.01 -1.23 -2.56
C PRO A 88 -15.64 -1.14 -4.05
N SER A 89 -16.25 -0.22 -4.80
CA SER A 89 -16.00 -0.01 -6.24
C SER A 89 -15.44 1.37 -6.57
N MET A 90 -15.09 2.18 -5.56
CA MET A 90 -14.60 3.55 -5.74
C MET A 90 -13.36 3.79 -4.88
N MET A 91 -12.26 4.18 -5.52
CA MET A 91 -11.01 4.48 -4.83
C MET A 91 -11.11 5.76 -3.97
N PRO A 92 -10.32 5.87 -2.89
CA PRO A 92 -10.22 7.09 -2.11
C PRO A 92 -9.81 8.31 -2.93
N GLY A 93 -10.31 9.48 -2.54
CA GLY A 93 -10.02 10.76 -3.17
C GLY A 93 -9.87 11.91 -2.18
N VAL A 94 -9.02 12.87 -2.53
CA VAL A 94 -8.85 14.12 -1.78
C VAL A 94 -10.00 15.09 -2.12
N ARG A 95 -10.54 15.77 -1.10
CA ARG A 95 -11.66 16.72 -1.21
C ARG A 95 -11.26 18.17 -0.95
N THR A 96 -10.14 18.41 -0.28
CA THR A 96 -9.64 19.76 0.04
C THR A 96 -8.14 19.89 -0.23
N HIS A 97 -7.70 21.13 -0.46
CA HIS A 97 -6.31 21.47 -0.77
C HIS A 97 -5.85 22.60 0.17
N PRO A 98 -5.43 22.27 1.41
CA PRO A 98 -5.12 23.28 2.43
C PRO A 98 -3.90 24.16 2.11
N PHE A 99 -3.13 23.81 1.07
CA PHE A 99 -1.96 24.55 0.59
C PHE A 99 -2.14 25.14 -0.82
N ALA A 100 -3.39 25.41 -1.23
CA ALA A 100 -3.67 25.98 -2.55
C ALA A 100 -3.21 27.43 -2.72
N ASP A 101 -3.06 28.16 -1.61
CA ASP A 101 -2.58 29.54 -1.59
C ASP A 101 -1.04 29.60 -1.48
N ASP A 102 -0.45 30.78 -1.59
CA ASP A 102 1.01 31.04 -1.50
C ASP A 102 1.59 30.92 -0.07
N GLY A 103 0.84 30.28 0.83
CA GLY A 103 1.25 30.01 2.20
C GLY A 103 2.37 28.96 2.30
N PRO A 104 3.11 28.94 3.42
CA PRO A 104 4.16 27.95 3.62
C PRO A 104 3.55 26.55 3.80
N VAL A 105 4.02 25.58 3.04
CA VAL A 105 3.74 24.16 3.29
C VAL A 105 4.40 23.75 4.61
N ARG A 106 3.64 23.10 5.49
CA ARG A 106 4.13 22.61 6.77
C ARG A 106 3.78 21.14 6.93
N VAL A 107 4.79 20.31 7.17
CA VAL A 107 4.59 18.93 7.60
C VAL A 107 4.24 18.97 9.09
N PRO A 108 3.09 18.41 9.52
CA PRO A 108 2.73 18.40 10.94
C PRO A 108 3.76 17.67 11.79
N ASP A 109 3.97 18.13 13.02
CA ASP A 109 4.68 17.34 14.02
C ASP A 109 3.93 16.03 14.27
N GLY A 110 4.66 14.96 14.53
CA GLY A 110 4.05 13.64 14.78
C GLY A 110 3.32 13.04 13.57
N TRP A 111 3.76 13.38 12.34
CA TRP A 111 3.12 12.89 11.12
C TRP A 111 3.12 11.35 10.99
N LEU A 112 4.12 10.68 11.59
CA LEU A 112 4.20 9.22 11.59
C LEU A 112 3.12 8.59 12.47
N GLU A 113 2.70 9.27 13.53
CA GLU A 113 1.68 8.85 14.49
C GLU A 113 0.26 9.00 13.93
N ALA A 114 0.10 9.67 12.79
CA ALA A 114 -1.19 9.84 12.13
C ALA A 114 -1.84 8.46 11.81
N PRO A 115 -3.16 8.30 12.03
CA PRO A 115 -3.83 7.00 11.85
C PRO A 115 -3.57 6.35 10.49
N ALA A 116 -3.65 7.13 9.40
CA ALA A 116 -3.42 6.62 8.04
C ALA A 116 -2.01 6.04 7.83
N ILE A 117 -0.99 6.58 8.51
CA ILE A 117 0.39 6.09 8.45
C ILE A 117 0.58 4.90 9.37
N GLN A 118 0.03 4.95 10.59
CA GLN A 118 0.08 3.84 11.53
C GLN A 118 -0.61 2.59 10.98
N THR A 119 -1.73 2.73 10.25
CA THR A 119 -2.39 1.61 9.55
C THR A 119 -1.43 0.92 8.58
N VAL A 120 -0.71 1.68 7.75
CA VAL A 120 0.27 1.14 6.79
C VAL A 120 1.45 0.48 7.52
N LEU A 121 2.03 1.14 8.52
CA LEU A 121 3.17 0.60 9.26
C LEU A 121 2.80 -0.68 10.03
N ALA A 122 1.60 -0.74 10.61
CA ALA A 122 1.09 -1.93 11.28
C ALA A 122 0.82 -3.07 10.27
N ALA A 123 0.26 -2.76 9.09
CA ALA A 123 0.07 -3.75 8.03
C ALA A 123 1.41 -4.34 7.54
N ILE A 124 2.46 -3.52 7.39
CA ILE A 124 3.81 -3.99 7.04
C ILE A 124 4.37 -4.93 8.12
N ARG A 125 4.21 -4.60 9.40
CA ARG A 125 4.63 -5.47 10.52
C ARG A 125 3.88 -6.79 10.51
N TRP A 126 2.57 -6.74 10.29
CA TRP A 126 1.73 -7.94 10.16
C TRP A 126 2.19 -8.82 9.01
N LEU A 127 2.39 -8.25 7.81
CA LEU A 127 2.86 -8.98 6.63
C LEU A 127 4.23 -9.62 6.87
N ARG A 128 5.13 -8.92 7.56
CA ARG A 128 6.45 -9.47 7.92
C ARG A 128 6.31 -10.65 8.87
N ALA A 129 5.43 -10.56 9.87
CA ALA A 129 5.19 -11.65 10.81
C ALA A 129 4.56 -12.88 10.11
N ALA A 130 3.59 -12.66 9.22
CA ALA A 130 2.86 -13.73 8.53
C ALA A 130 3.68 -14.41 7.41
N LEU A 131 4.37 -13.63 6.57
CA LEU A 131 5.06 -14.13 5.38
C LEU A 131 6.57 -14.37 5.59
N GLY A 132 7.11 -13.96 6.73
CA GLY A 132 8.54 -14.06 7.04
C GLY A 132 9.42 -13.44 5.95
N GLU A 133 10.52 -14.10 5.63
CA GLU A 133 11.48 -13.68 4.59
C GLU A 133 11.15 -14.25 3.19
N ARG A 134 9.95 -14.78 2.99
CA ARG A 134 9.59 -15.49 1.75
C ARG A 134 9.28 -14.57 0.59
N VAL A 135 8.71 -13.39 0.85
CA VAL A 135 8.15 -12.46 -0.14
C VAL A 135 8.69 -11.04 0.10
N VAL A 136 8.86 -10.24 -0.96
CA VAL A 136 9.17 -8.80 -0.82
C VAL A 136 7.91 -8.05 -0.42
N ILE A 137 7.99 -7.24 0.63
CA ILE A 137 6.98 -6.25 0.96
C ILE A 137 7.41 -4.95 0.29
N VAL A 138 6.66 -4.52 -0.72
CA VAL A 138 6.90 -3.27 -1.44
C VAL A 138 6.27 -2.14 -0.64
N GLY A 139 7.12 -1.29 -0.06
CA GLY A 139 6.70 -0.01 0.48
C GLY A 139 6.36 0.96 -0.65
N LYS A 140 5.37 1.81 -0.42
CA LYS A 140 4.97 2.87 -1.34
C LYS A 140 4.81 4.16 -0.55
N VAL A 141 5.33 5.23 -1.13
CA VAL A 141 5.05 6.61 -0.74
C VAL A 141 4.72 7.40 -2.00
N MET A 142 3.91 8.45 -1.87
CA MET A 142 3.60 9.31 -3.00
C MET A 142 4.76 10.26 -3.31
N GLY A 143 5.04 10.42 -4.60
CA GLY A 143 6.05 11.35 -5.06
C GLY A 143 5.66 12.80 -4.78
N PRO A 144 6.64 13.71 -4.58
CA PRO A 144 6.37 15.08 -4.14
C PRO A 144 5.49 15.87 -5.11
N TRP A 145 5.61 15.64 -6.42
CA TRP A 145 4.77 16.29 -7.43
C TRP A 145 3.30 15.87 -7.35
N SER A 146 3.01 14.63 -6.97
CA SER A 146 1.62 14.19 -6.80
C SER A 146 1.02 14.64 -5.46
N LEU A 147 1.87 15.02 -4.50
CA LEU A 147 1.46 15.52 -3.18
C LEU A 147 1.25 17.04 -3.14
N SER A 148 1.74 17.78 -4.14
CA SER A 148 1.59 19.25 -4.23
C SER A 148 0.18 19.67 -4.64
#